data_AF-A0A838FR47-F1
#
_entry.id   AF-A0A838FR47-F1
#
_cell.length_a   1.000
_cell.length_b   1.000
_cell.length_c   1.000
_cell.angle_alpha   90.00
_cell.angle_beta   90.00
_cell.angle_gamma   90.00
#
_symmetry.space_group_name_H-M   'P 1'
#
loop_
_entity.id
_entity.type
_entity.pdbx_description
1 polymer ?
#
loop_
_entity_poly.entity_id
_entity_poly.type
_entity_poly.pdbx_seq_one_letter_code
_entity_poly.pdbx_strand_id
1 'polypeptide(L)' 'SVALHRYLRVRKRGYDYEQHFGGAFYIFLRGIDPAQPTNGVHHQRLDRALVEELSEVFER' A
#
# COMPACT_ATOMS: atom_id res chain seq x y z
N SER A 1 3.48 -0.35 1.38
CA SER A 1 4.02 0.12 2.67
C SER A 1 4.30 -1.04 3.63
N VAL A 2 5.56 -1.26 3.99
CA VAL A 2 5.96 -2.29 4.98
C VAL A 2 5.37 -2.00 6.36
N ALA A 3 5.31 -0.72 6.76
CA ALA A 3 4.72 -0.33 8.04
C ALA A 3 3.24 -0.74 8.15
N LEU A 4 2.44 -0.45 7.11
CA LEU A 4 1.03 -0.83 7.08
C LEU A 4 0.87 -2.36 7.09
N HIS A 5 1.72 -3.09 6.37
CA HIS A 5 1.68 -4.54 6.31
C HIS A 5 1.89 -5.15 7.70
N ARG A 6 2.94 -4.72 8.40
CA ARG A 6 3.26 -5.17 9.76
C ARG A 6 2.15 -4.80 10.76
N TYR A 7 1.62 -3.59 10.66
CA TYR A 7 0.50 -3.15 11.48
C TYR A 7 -0.73 -4.05 11.32
N LEU A 8 -1.12 -4.35 10.07
CA LEU A 8 -2.31 -5.17 9.79
C LEU A 8 -2.12 -6.63 10.22
N ARG A 9 -0.90 -7.19 10.09
CA ARG A 9 -0.57 -8.53 10.63
C ARG A 9 -0.86 -8.65 12.12
N VAL A 10 -0.59 -7.60 12.89
CA VAL A 10 -0.85 -7.58 14.34
C VAL A 10 -2.32 -7.29 14.65
N ARG A 11 -2.92 -6.33 13.93
CA ARG A 11 -4.23 -5.77 14.31
C ARG A 11 -5.42 -6.56 13.79
N LYS A 12 -5.28 -7.21 12.62
CA LYS A 12 -6.38 -7.90 11.93
C LYS A 12 -6.15 -9.41 11.99
N ARG A 13 -7.04 -10.10 12.71
CA ARG A 13 -7.08 -11.57 12.71
C ARG A 13 -7.36 -12.08 11.29
N GLY A 14 -6.59 -13.07 10.84
CA GLY A 14 -6.73 -13.63 9.49
C GLY A 14 -6.29 -12.66 8.39
N TYR A 15 -5.37 -11.74 8.69
CA TYR A 15 -4.79 -10.88 7.67
C TYR A 15 -4.11 -11.71 6.57
N ASP A 16 -4.39 -11.31 5.34
CA ASP A 16 -3.86 -11.87 4.10
C ASP A 16 -3.52 -10.70 3.18
N TYR A 17 -2.30 -10.68 2.65
CA TYR A 17 -1.80 -9.52 1.90
C TYR A 17 -2.58 -9.29 0.61
N GLU A 18 -2.89 -10.35 -0.13
CA GLU A 18 -3.56 -10.24 -1.42
C GLU A 18 -4.99 -9.73 -1.27
N GLN A 19 -5.69 -10.16 -0.22
CA GLN A 19 -7.08 -9.77 0.02
C GLN A 19 -7.24 -8.44 0.75
N HIS A 20 -6.28 -8.03 1.59
CA HIS A 20 -6.53 -6.96 2.56
C HIS A 20 -5.63 -5.72 2.43
N PHE A 21 -4.57 -5.75 1.62
CA PHE A 21 -3.59 -4.65 1.65
C PHE A 21 -3.95 -3.44 0.79
N GLY A 22 -4.57 -3.63 -0.38
CA GLY A 22 -5.10 -2.57 -1.25
C GLY A 22 -4.09 -1.62 -1.93
N GLY A 23 -2.85 -1.52 -1.42
CA GLY A 23 -1.81 -0.63 -1.96
C GLY A 23 -1.85 0.79 -1.35
N ALA A 24 -1.30 1.75 -2.08
CA ALA A 24 -1.22 3.15 -1.67
C ALA A 24 -1.64 4.08 -2.82
N PHE A 25 -2.30 5.18 -2.46
CA PHE A 25 -2.66 6.25 -3.39
C PHE A 25 -1.83 7.49 -3.09
N TYR A 26 -1.21 8.05 -4.12
CA TYR A 26 -0.54 9.33 -4.10
C TYR A 26 -1.39 10.34 -4.86
N ILE A 27 -1.92 11.33 -4.13
CA ILE A 27 -2.83 12.34 -4.67
C ILE A 27 -2.06 13.65 -4.83
N PHE A 28 -1.79 14.01 -6.08
CA PHE A 28 -1.19 15.29 -6.48
C PHE A 28 -2.30 16.33 -6.64
N LEU A 29 -2.61 17.03 -5.55
CA LEU A 29 -3.76 17.93 -5.44
C LEU A 29 -3.88 18.95 -6.60
N ARG A 30 -2.76 19.47 -7.09
CA ARG A 30 -2.75 20.44 -8.20
C ARG A 30 -3.11 19.84 -9.56
N GLY A 31 -3.04 18.53 -9.70
CA GLY A 31 -3.35 17.80 -10.92
C GLY A 31 -4.74 17.15 -10.91
N ILE A 32 -5.54 17.36 -9.85
CA ILE A 32 -6.91 16.84 -9.79
C ILE A 32 -7.79 17.74 -10.66
N ASP A 33 -8.38 17.13 -11.68
CA ASP A 33 -9.23 17.80 -12.66
C ASP A 33 -10.46 16.91 -12.93
N PRO A 34 -11.69 17.38 -12.65
CA PRO A 34 -12.92 16.63 -12.96
C PRO A 34 -13.06 16.29 -14.45
N ALA A 35 -12.49 17.08 -15.35
CA ALA A 35 -12.49 16.79 -16.78
C ALA A 35 -11.47 15.71 -17.17
N GLN A 36 -10.48 15.43 -16.32
CA GLN A 36 -9.44 14.42 -16.52
C GLN A 36 -9.28 13.54 -15.26
N PRO A 37 -10.19 12.58 -15.03
CA PRO A 37 -10.28 11.85 -13.76
C PRO A 37 -9.06 11.01 -13.39
N THR A 38 -8.21 10.68 -14.38
CA THR A 38 -6.96 9.93 -14.18
C THR A 38 -5.78 10.82 -13.80
N ASN A 39 -5.91 12.14 -13.93
CA ASN A 39 -4.85 13.07 -13.55
C ASN A 39 -4.81 13.24 -12.03
N GLY A 40 -3.60 13.45 -11.52
CA GLY A 40 -3.40 13.75 -10.11
C GLY A 40 -3.55 12.57 -9.15
N VAL A 41 -3.88 11.36 -9.61
CA VAL A 41 -3.94 10.16 -8.76
C VAL A 41 -2.99 9.09 -9.31
N HIS A 42 -2.01 8.71 -8.50
CA HIS A 42 -1.15 7.56 -8.77
C HIS A 42 -1.42 6.46 -7.75
N HIS A 43 -1.81 5.27 -8.23
CA HIS A 43 -1.99 4.09 -7.40
C HIS A 43 -0.80 3.17 -7.55
N GLN A 44 -0.26 2.72 -6.41
CA GLN A 44 0.84 1.77 -6.37
C GLN A 44 0.53 0.65 -5.38
N ARG A 45 0.55 -0.58 -5.87
CA ARG A 45 0.56 -1.79 -5.03
C ARG A 45 1.94 -2.44 -5.15
N LEU A 46 2.63 -2.60 -4.03
CA LEU A 46 3.90 -3.31 -4.01
C LEU A 46 3.65 -4.81 -4.11
N ASP A 47 4.57 -5.53 -4.73
CA ASP A 47 4.53 -6.98 -4.74
C ASP A 47 4.70 -7.54 -3.33
N ARG A 48 3.95 -8.60 -3.04
CA ARG A 48 3.97 -9.25 -1.73
C ARG A 48 5.37 -9.65 -1.30
N ALA A 49 6.11 -10.31 -2.20
CA ALA A 49 7.47 -10.79 -1.93
C ALA A 49 8.38 -9.65 -1.48
N LEU A 50 8.37 -8.52 -2.20
CA LEU A 50 9.16 -7.34 -1.83
C LEU A 50 8.78 -6.81 -0.44
N VAL A 51 7.49 -6.77 -0.11
CA VAL A 51 7.04 -6.28 1.20
C VAL A 51 7.45 -7.24 2.32
N GLU A 52 7.40 -8.55 2.09
CA GLU A 52 7.82 -9.58 3.04
C GLU A 52 9.34 -9.51 3.27
N GLU A 53 10.15 -9.50 2.22
CA GLU A 53 11.61 -9.37 2.29
C GLU A 53 12.05 -8.11 3.05
N LEU A 54 11.43 -6.96 2.75
CA LEU A 54 11.72 -5.73 3.47
C LEU A 54 11.23 -5.75 4.92
N SER A 55 10.14 -6.46 5.22
CA SER A 55 9.63 -6.60 6.59
C SER A 55 10.63 -7.33 7.48
N GLU A 56 11.26 -8.40 6.98
CA GLU A 56 12.24 -9.21 7.71
C GLU A 56 13.45 -8.40 8.16
N VAL A 57 13.89 -7.43 7.36
CA VAL A 57 15.00 -6.52 7.74
C VAL A 57 14.71 -5.75 9.04
N PHE A 58 13.43 -5.47 9.34
CA PHE A 58 13.00 -4.76 10.55
C PHE A 58 12.58 -5.67 11.72
N GLU A 59 12.73 -6.99 11.57
CA GLU A 59 12.40 -7.99 12.60
C GLU A 59 13.65 -8.53 13.33
N ARG A 60 14.84 -8.02 13.01
CA ARG A 60 16.08 -8.26 13.77
C ARG A 60 16.30 -7.22 14.87
#